data_AF-A0A943PQF9-F1
#
_entry.id   AF-A0A943PQF9-F1
#
_cell.length_a   1.000
_cell.length_b   1.000
_cell.length_c   1.000
_cell.angle_alpha   90.00
_cell.angle_beta   90.00
_cell.angle_gamma   90.00
#
_symmetry.space_group_name_H-M   'P 1'
#
loop_
_entity.id
_entity.type
_entity.pdbx_description
1 polymer ?
#
loop_
_entity_poly.entity_id
_entity_poly.type
_entity_poly.pdbx_seq_one_letter_code
_entity_poly.pdbx_strand_id
1 'polypeptide(L)'
;MIETTRLPEEFIAGIGETRYPFGPKVEKRTLEGIDEIQYLYVSPWTSIKMHGHDNQWEVWARLSHKTAHVCLKGEEHELVNNSGAMMILMAIKGHIDYSYDDLEGLLRDWGFTVTHGSLVVND
;
A
#
# COMPACT_ATOMS: atom_id res chain seq x y z
N MET A 1 -3.23 -8.58 -13.63
CA MET A 1 -4.57 -7.99 -13.88
C MET A 1 -5.20 -7.66 -12.54
N ILE A 2 -5.76 -6.46 -12.36
CA ILE A 2 -6.49 -6.11 -11.12
C ILE A 2 -7.97 -6.40 -11.34
N GLU A 3 -8.44 -7.54 -10.85
CA GLU A 3 -9.86 -7.92 -10.92
C GLU A 3 -10.61 -7.54 -9.64
N THR A 4 -11.74 -6.87 -9.79
CA THR A 4 -12.63 -6.58 -8.66
C THR A 4 -13.65 -7.70 -8.47
N THR A 5 -13.71 -8.30 -7.28
CA THR A 5 -14.75 -9.28 -6.92
C THR A 5 -15.40 -8.96 -5.57
N ARG A 6 -16.67 -9.36 -5.40
CA ARG A 6 -17.41 -9.21 -4.13
C ARG A 6 -17.34 -10.49 -3.30
N LEU A 7 -17.45 -10.38 -1.98
CA LEU A 7 -17.63 -11.55 -1.11
C LEU A 7 -19.03 -12.15 -1.30
N PRO A 8 -19.15 -13.47 -1.50
CA PRO A 8 -20.44 -14.16 -1.53
C PRO A 8 -21.26 -13.94 -0.24
N GLU A 9 -22.58 -13.78 -0.39
CA GLU A 9 -23.50 -13.54 0.74
C GLU A 9 -23.50 -14.70 1.75
N GLU A 10 -23.24 -15.93 1.31
CA GLU A 10 -23.12 -17.11 2.17
C GLU A 10 -22.03 -17.01 3.25
N PHE A 11 -21.04 -16.12 3.07
CA PHE A 11 -20.00 -15.86 4.07
C PHE A 11 -20.36 -14.74 5.05
N ILE A 12 -21.54 -14.12 4.89
CA ILE A 12 -22.01 -13.02 5.74
C ILE A 12 -23.03 -13.57 6.74
N ALA A 13 -22.71 -13.51 8.03
CA ALA A 13 -23.60 -13.94 9.12
C ALA A 13 -23.86 -12.79 10.11
N GLY A 14 -25.08 -12.69 10.62
CA GLY A 14 -25.44 -11.72 11.66
C GLY A 14 -26.93 -11.55 11.84
N ILE A 15 -27.32 -11.07 13.03
CA ILE A 15 -28.72 -10.75 13.39
C ILE A 15 -29.09 -9.29 13.12
N GLY A 16 -28.17 -8.51 12.56
CA GLY A 16 -28.40 -7.11 12.22
C GLY A 16 -29.22 -7.00 10.95
N GLU A 17 -30.55 -6.93 11.08
CA GLU A 17 -31.43 -6.47 10.01
C GLU A 17 -30.97 -5.07 9.57
N THR A 18 -30.34 -4.97 8.39
CA THR A 18 -30.34 -3.84 7.43
C THR A 18 -30.42 -2.39 7.95
N ARG A 19 -29.99 -2.10 9.20
CA ARG A 19 -29.99 -0.73 9.76
C ARG A 19 -28.89 0.14 9.15
N TYR A 20 -27.89 -0.49 8.54
CA TYR A 20 -27.01 0.13 7.56
C TYR A 20 -27.46 -0.33 6.16
N PRO A 21 -27.74 0.60 5.23
CA PRO A 21 -28.25 0.26 3.90
C PRO A 21 -27.29 -0.58 3.04
N PHE A 22 -26.06 -0.82 3.50
CA PHE A 22 -25.00 -1.45 2.70
C PHE A 22 -24.48 -2.79 3.24
N GLY A 23 -24.96 -3.27 4.40
CA GLY A 23 -24.47 -4.51 5.00
C GLY A 23 -22.94 -4.57 5.12
N PRO A 24 -22.37 -5.74 5.45
CA PRO A 24 -20.94 -5.98 5.26
C PRO A 24 -20.61 -6.03 3.76
N LYS A 25 -19.69 -5.17 3.32
CA LYS A 25 -19.19 -5.14 1.94
C LYS A 25 -17.71 -5.51 1.95
N VAL A 26 -17.33 -6.41 1.06
CA VAL A 26 -15.92 -6.70 0.78
C VAL A 26 -15.70 -6.52 -0.71
N GLU A 27 -14.79 -5.62 -1.05
CA GLU A 27 -14.24 -5.46 -2.39
C GLU A 27 -12.85 -6.07 -2.39
N LYS A 28 -12.67 -7.05 -3.27
CA LYS A 28 -11.41 -7.77 -3.42
C LYS A 28 -10.75 -7.25 -4.69
N ARG A 29 -9.44 -7.07 -4.63
CA ARG A 29 -8.60 -6.86 -5.79
C ARG A 29 -7.38 -7.75 -5.68
N THR A 30 -7.02 -8.40 -6.77
CA THR A 30 -5.82 -9.24 -6.85
C THR A 30 -4.67 -8.43 -7.43
N LEU A 31 -3.48 -8.59 -6.84
CA LEU A 31 -2.24 -8.07 -7.36
C LEU A 31 -1.34 -9.26 -7.72
N GLU A 32 -0.98 -9.36 -8.98
CA GLU A 32 -0.13 -10.43 -9.51
C GLU A 32 1.32 -9.96 -9.65
N GLY A 33 2.26 -10.91 -9.70
CA GLY A 33 3.67 -10.62 -9.94
C GLY A 33 4.36 -9.94 -8.76
N ILE A 34 3.92 -10.24 -7.54
CA ILE A 34 4.61 -9.84 -6.31
C ILE A 34 5.84 -10.71 -6.14
N ASP A 35 7.00 -10.07 -6.03
CA ASP A 35 8.28 -10.75 -5.82
C ASP A 35 8.62 -10.85 -4.35
N GLU A 36 8.35 -9.77 -3.60
CA GLU A 36 8.78 -9.66 -2.21
C GLU A 36 7.84 -8.77 -1.39
N ILE A 37 7.64 -9.15 -0.13
CA ILE A 37 7.00 -8.31 0.89
C ILE A 37 7.93 -8.25 2.09
N GLN A 38 8.36 -7.05 2.45
CA GLN A 38 9.30 -6.80 3.54
C GLN A 38 8.62 -6.00 4.65
N TYR A 39 9.10 -6.20 5.88
CA TYR A 39 8.71 -5.39 7.03
C TYR A 39 9.89 -4.52 7.43
N LEU A 40 9.73 -3.20 7.29
CA LEU A 40 10.80 -2.23 7.48
C LEU A 40 10.66 -1.51 8.82
N TYR A 41 11.78 -1.39 9.53
CA TYR A 41 11.95 -0.57 10.72
C TYR A 41 12.94 0.54 10.38
N VAL A 42 12.47 1.78 10.36
CA VAL A 42 13.29 2.96 10.08
C VAL A 42 13.43 3.75 11.36
N SER A 43 14.65 3.74 11.91
CA SER A 43 14.97 4.39 13.18
C SER A 43 14.67 5.90 13.15
N PRO A 44 14.39 6.52 14.31
CA PRO A 44 14.31 7.97 14.43
C PRO A 44 15.53 8.66 13.82
N TRP A 45 15.31 9.76 13.12
CA TRP A 45 16.36 10.60 12.53
C TRP A 45 17.30 9.86 11.55
N THR A 46 16.77 8.86 10.85
CA THR A 46 17.51 8.11 9.83
C THR A 46 16.77 8.09 8.51
N SER A 47 17.48 7.72 7.44
CA SER A 47 16.89 7.56 6.12
C SER A 47 17.40 6.32 5.40
N ILE A 48 16.53 5.78 4.54
CA ILE A 48 16.93 4.95 3.42
C ILE A 48 17.25 5.93 2.29
N LYS A 49 18.51 5.93 1.84
CA LYS A 49 19.02 6.87 0.84
C LYS A 49 18.28 6.72 -0.49
N MET A 50 18.31 7.77 -1.31
CA MET A 50 17.84 7.75 -2.69
C MET A 50 18.36 6.52 -3.44
N HIS A 51 17.45 5.72 -3.98
CA HIS A 51 17.74 4.55 -4.80
C HIS A 51 16.57 4.25 -5.74
N GLY A 52 16.80 3.42 -6.75
CA GLY A 52 15.77 2.95 -7.68
C GLY A 52 15.87 1.45 -7.93
N HIS A 53 14.86 0.92 -8.60
CA HIS A 53 14.75 -0.49 -8.96
C HIS A 53 14.48 -0.63 -10.47
N ASP A 54 15.44 -1.18 -11.22
CA ASP A 54 15.34 -1.25 -12.67
C ASP A 54 14.18 -2.13 -13.16
N ASN A 55 13.86 -3.19 -12.43
CA ASN A 55 12.93 -4.23 -12.86
C ASN A 55 11.72 -4.40 -11.95
N GLN A 56 11.62 -3.63 -10.87
CA GLN A 56 10.55 -3.75 -9.87
C GLN A 56 9.96 -2.38 -9.53
N TRP A 57 8.65 -2.33 -9.38
CA TRP A 57 8.02 -1.22 -8.65
C TRP A 57 8.04 -1.54 -7.16
N GLU A 58 7.93 -0.51 -6.32
CA GLU A 58 7.90 -0.62 -4.87
C GLU A 58 6.77 0.21 -4.28
N VAL A 59 6.10 -0.34 -3.27
CA VAL A 59 5.11 0.38 -2.45
C VAL A 59 5.52 0.34 -0.99
N TRP A 60 5.68 1.51 -0.36
CA TRP A 60 5.80 1.61 1.10
C TRP A 60 4.45 1.95 1.74
N ALA A 61 3.87 0.99 2.43
CA ALA A 61 2.60 1.13 3.14
C ALA A 61 2.81 1.34 4.65
N ARG A 62 2.39 2.50 5.16
CA ARG A 62 2.36 2.82 6.59
C ARG A 62 0.99 2.48 7.16
N LEU A 63 0.82 1.23 7.58
CA LEU A 63 -0.48 0.67 8.00
C LEU A 63 -1.17 1.49 9.11
N SER A 64 -0.40 2.00 10.07
CA SER A 64 -0.92 2.79 11.21
C SER A 64 -1.46 4.16 10.81
N HIS A 65 -0.97 4.73 9.71
CA HIS A 65 -1.35 6.06 9.24
C HIS A 65 -2.24 6.01 7.99
N LYS A 66 -2.47 4.80 7.45
CA LYS A 66 -3.22 4.60 6.21
C LYS A 66 -2.66 5.44 5.06
N THR A 67 -1.33 5.50 4.95
CA THR A 67 -0.64 6.10 3.80
C THR A 67 0.16 5.06 3.03
N ALA A 68 0.26 5.22 1.71
CA ALA A 68 1.08 4.39 0.85
C ALA A 68 1.83 5.25 -0.16
N HIS A 69 3.09 4.89 -0.43
CA HIS A 69 3.96 5.61 -1.36
C HIS A 69 4.35 4.65 -2.47
N VAL A 70 4.01 4.98 -3.72
CA VAL A 70 4.27 4.17 -4.91
C VAL A 70 5.50 4.71 -5.61
N CYS A 71 6.44 3.85 -5.96
CA CYS A 71 7.57 4.14 -6.84
C CYS A 71 7.56 3.12 -7.99
N LEU A 72 7.53 3.60 -9.22
CA LEU A 72 7.51 2.75 -10.41
C LEU A 72 8.93 2.30 -10.78
N LYS A 73 9.01 1.30 -11.65
CA LYS A 73 10.28 0.80 -12.18
C LYS A 73 11.12 1.92 -12.78
N GLY A 74 12.40 1.92 -12.45
CA GLY A 74 13.37 2.91 -12.93
C GLY A 74 13.26 4.29 -12.29
N GLU A 75 12.29 4.51 -11.39
CA GLU A 75 12.24 5.76 -10.62
C GLU A 75 13.13 5.68 -9.38
N GLU A 76 13.66 6.84 -8.99
CA GLU A 76 14.39 7.00 -7.74
C GLU A 76 13.46 7.49 -6.64
N HIS A 77 13.68 6.99 -5.42
CA HIS A 77 12.92 7.36 -4.24
C HIS A 77 13.77 7.21 -2.98
N GLU A 78 13.38 7.95 -1.93
CA GLU A 78 14.01 7.88 -0.61
C GLU A 78 12.97 7.81 0.50
N LEU A 79 13.40 7.28 1.66
CA LEU A 79 12.58 7.20 2.85
C LEU A 79 13.27 7.92 3.99
N VAL A 80 12.69 9.03 4.43
CA VAL A 80 13.27 9.88 5.48
C VAL A 80 12.37 9.87 6.71
N ASN A 81 12.94 9.43 7.84
CA ASN A 81 12.30 9.51 9.14
C ASN A 81 12.89 10.66 9.96
N ASN A 82 12.29 11.86 9.86
CA ASN A 82 12.62 13.00 10.72
C ASN A 82 11.71 13.06 11.97
N SER A 83 11.21 11.91 12.43
CA SER A 83 10.42 11.82 13.66
C SER A 83 11.28 11.34 14.82
N GLY A 84 10.81 11.61 16.04
CA GLY A 84 11.38 11.04 17.27
C GLY A 84 11.02 9.57 17.51
N ALA A 85 10.23 8.97 16.62
CA ALA A 85 9.66 7.63 16.77
C ALA A 85 10.15 6.64 15.71
N MET A 86 10.12 5.36 16.06
CA MET A 86 10.37 4.29 15.09
C MET A 86 9.26 4.29 14.04
N MET A 87 9.64 4.39 12.77
CA MET A 87 8.70 4.24 11.67
C MET A 87 8.67 2.78 11.21
N ILE A 88 7.47 2.21 11.14
CA ILE A 88 7.25 0.82 10.77
C ILE A 88 6.37 0.78 9.52
N LEU A 89 6.84 0.08 8.49
CA LEU A 89 6.25 0.07 7.16
C LEU A 89 6.27 -1.35 6.58
N MET A 90 5.36 -1.61 5.65
CA MET A 90 5.45 -2.76 4.75
C MET A 90 5.96 -2.27 3.39
N ALA A 91 7.01 -2.87 2.87
CA ALA A 91 7.43 -2.68 1.48
C ALA A 91 6.90 -3.84 0.64
N ILE A 92 6.26 -3.54 -0.48
CA ILE A 92 5.74 -4.53 -1.43
C ILE A 92 6.42 -4.27 -2.77
N LYS A 93 7.06 -5.29 -3.34
CA LYS A 93 7.79 -5.19 -4.61
C LYS A 93 7.21 -6.16 -5.62
N GLY A 94 7.12 -5.74 -6.87
CA GLY A 94 6.66 -6.60 -7.96
C GLY A 94 7.20 -6.22 -9.33
N HIS A 95 7.13 -7.16 -10.26
CA HIS A 95 7.74 -7.04 -11.59
C HIS A 95 6.72 -6.85 -12.73
N ILE A 96 5.41 -6.88 -12.48
CA ILE A 96 4.44 -6.56 -13.54
C ILE A 96 4.42 -5.04 -13.76
N ASP A 97 4.38 -4.61 -15.03
CA ASP A 97 4.29 -3.21 -15.43
C ASP A 97 2.88 -2.65 -15.15
N TYR A 98 2.59 -2.36 -13.89
CA TYR A 98 1.43 -1.57 -13.50
C TYR A 98 1.71 -0.09 -13.68
N SER A 99 0.68 0.67 -14.08
CA SER A 99 0.74 2.12 -14.03
C SER A 99 0.63 2.61 -12.57
N TYR A 100 1.00 3.88 -12.33
CA TYR A 100 0.72 4.51 -11.05
C TYR A 100 -0.77 4.44 -10.70
N ASP A 101 -1.66 4.74 -11.66
CA ASP A 101 -3.11 4.75 -11.46
C ASP A 101 -3.67 3.37 -11.07
N ASP A 102 -3.08 2.29 -11.59
CA ASP A 102 -3.46 0.92 -11.22
C ASP A 102 -3.16 0.63 -9.74
N LEU A 103 -1.93 0.96 -9.30
CA LEU A 103 -1.48 0.76 -7.93
C LEU A 103 -2.17 1.73 -6.97
N GLU A 104 -2.37 2.98 -7.38
CA GLU A 104 -3.11 3.98 -6.63
C GLU A 104 -4.55 3.53 -6.40
N GLY A 105 -5.26 3.13 -7.46
CA GLY A 105 -6.64 2.67 -7.36
C GLY A 105 -6.79 1.47 -6.43
N LEU A 106 -5.86 0.52 -6.50
CA LEU A 106 -5.81 -0.62 -5.58
C LEU A 106 -5.67 -0.20 -4.12
N LEU A 107 -4.68 0.64 -3.83
CA LEU A 107 -4.35 1.06 -2.46
C LEU A 107 -5.44 1.97 -1.88
N ARG A 108 -6.06 2.82 -2.71
CA ARG A 108 -7.21 3.64 -2.30
C ARG A 108 -8.41 2.78 -1.91
N ASP A 109 -8.70 1.73 -2.67
CA ASP A 109 -9.77 0.78 -2.33
C ASP A 109 -9.48 0.04 -1.01
N TRP A 110 -8.21 -0.15 -0.64
CA TRP A 110 -7.80 -0.68 0.66
C TRP A 110 -7.76 0.36 1.79
N GLY A 111 -8.18 1.60 1.50
CA GLY A 111 -8.33 2.67 2.48
C GLY A 111 -7.05 3.45 2.74
N PHE A 112 -6.09 3.45 1.82
CA PHE A 112 -4.89 4.27 1.91
C PHE A 112 -5.06 5.61 1.17
N THR A 113 -4.46 6.66 1.74
CA THR A 113 -4.06 7.84 0.98
C THR A 113 -2.76 7.51 0.26
N VAL A 114 -2.72 7.72 -1.05
CA VAL A 114 -1.59 7.29 -1.89
C VAL A 114 -0.87 8.50 -2.46
N THR A 115 0.45 8.43 -2.49
CA THR A 115 1.33 9.43 -3.11
C THR A 115 2.40 8.76 -3.95
N HIS A 116 2.90 9.47 -4.96
CA HIS A 116 3.98 9.01 -5.83
C HIS A 116 5.35 9.45 -5.29
N GLY A 117 6.32 8.53 -5.26
CA GLY A 117 7.73 8.79 -5.00
C GLY A 117 8.12 8.68 -3.52
N SER A 118 9.04 9.53 -3.10
CA SER A 118 9.65 9.49 -1.76
C SER A 118 8.64 9.60 -0.61
N LEU A 119 9.01 9.03 0.53
CA LEU A 119 8.32 9.19 1.80
C LEU A 119 9.17 10.02 2.75
N VAL A 120 8.69 11.21 3.10
CA VAL A 120 9.33 12.08 4.09
C VAL A 120 8.35 12.31 5.23
N VAL A 121 8.70 11.82 6.42
CA VAL A 121 7.93 12.07 7.65
C VAL A 121 8.66 13.10 8.49
N ASN A 122 7.94 14.15 8.88
CA ASN A 122 8.40 15.18 9.80
C ASN A 122 7.43 15.24 10.98
N ASP A 123 7.96 15.40 12.19
CA ASP A 123 7.19 15.74 13.40
C ASP A 123 7.15 17.25 13.63
#